data_AF-A0A962TAK4-F1
#
_entry.id   AF-A0A962TAK4-F1
#
_cell.length_a   1.000
_cell.length_b   1.000
_cell.length_c   1.000
_cell.angle_alpha   90.00
_cell.angle_beta   90.00
_cell.angle_gamma   90.00
#
_symmetry.space_group_name_H-M   'P 1'
#
loop_
_entity.id
_entity.type
_entity.pdbx_description
1 polymer ?
#
loop_
_entity_poly.entity_id
_entity_poly.type
_entity_poly.pdbx_seq_one_letter_code
_entity_poly.pdbx_strand_id
1 'polypeptide(L)'
;MNGIRTKYFLACLFALLSGLAVAAPDGQGLYVEHCAACHQMEGEGGIGLPLIREKLEDMSDSYLFNTIRLGRPGRVMPAYQRMSDAQVKAIIGFLRRQSGTTGRDYDSSPVDGDAERGAVVYEEHCVRCHEADGSGAGEGTGVTLSRDRTFLVMPASISNPGFLASVSDQMMRHVVIKGRKSSGMPSFGDEKLNDQEINDVVAYVRSFAEKVSPPESLDGDERPTHVFQSPYSFEQTVKNVKAALTGANFRIFPDRFVEQGLVDEFSVNTRQVGIRFCNFNVLYGMLKIEPRLGVVLPCRITILEREGGEVMLVVPNLRVVSRWFNNDELVTLWDRMETTFNDIIDEVTL
;
A
#
# COMPACT_ATOMS: atom_id res chain seq x y z
N MET A 1 -65.53 56.63 -10.67
CA MET A 1 -66.19 55.42 -10.16
C MET A 1 -65.29 54.23 -10.43
N ASN A 2 -64.86 53.58 -9.35
CA ASN A 2 -64.48 52.17 -9.18
C ASN A 2 -63.57 51.47 -10.20
N GLY A 3 -62.38 51.13 -9.68
CA GLY A 3 -61.89 49.74 -9.71
C GLY A 3 -60.89 49.43 -10.82
N ILE A 4 -59.64 49.14 -10.42
CA ILE A 4 -58.69 48.14 -10.94
C ILE A 4 -57.29 48.61 -10.51
N ARG A 5 -56.89 48.28 -9.27
CA ARG A 5 -55.51 48.42 -8.77
C ARG A 5 -55.21 47.34 -7.72
N THR A 6 -55.24 46.07 -8.11
CA THR A 6 -54.79 44.99 -7.21
C THR A 6 -54.38 43.70 -7.96
N LYS A 7 -53.42 43.72 -8.90
CA LYS A 7 -52.89 42.48 -9.50
C LYS A 7 -51.41 42.54 -9.92
N TYR A 8 -50.53 43.22 -9.18
CA TYR A 8 -49.08 43.17 -9.49
C TYR A 8 -48.21 43.24 -8.23
N PHE A 9 -48.43 42.37 -7.24
CA PHE A 9 -47.53 42.27 -6.08
C PHE A 9 -47.26 40.83 -5.61
N LEU A 10 -47.38 39.84 -6.51
CA LEU A 10 -47.13 38.44 -6.17
C LEU A 10 -46.44 37.69 -7.31
N ALA A 11 -45.32 38.21 -7.82
CA ALA A 11 -44.58 37.55 -8.91
C ALA A 11 -43.05 37.62 -8.82
N CYS A 12 -42.46 38.01 -7.68
CA CYS A 12 -40.99 38.12 -7.57
C CYS A 12 -40.40 37.53 -6.27
N LEU A 13 -40.95 36.44 -5.73
CA LEU A 13 -40.34 35.80 -4.55
C LEU A 13 -40.32 34.26 -4.62
N PHE A 14 -40.04 33.68 -5.79
CA PHE A 14 -39.96 32.22 -5.93
C PHE A 14 -38.90 31.72 -6.94
N ALA A 15 -37.75 32.40 -7.05
CA ALA A 15 -36.71 31.98 -8.00
C ALA A 15 -35.26 32.19 -7.51
N LEU A 16 -34.98 32.06 -6.21
CA LEU A 16 -33.61 32.10 -5.66
C LEU A 16 -33.33 30.96 -4.67
N LEU A 17 -33.83 29.76 -4.97
CA LEU A 17 -33.42 28.51 -4.33
C LEU A 17 -33.03 27.48 -5.40
N SER A 18 -32.24 27.91 -6.39
CA SER A 18 -31.43 26.96 -7.17
C SER A 18 -30.28 26.55 -6.26
N GLY A 19 -30.50 25.51 -5.45
CA GLY A 19 -29.41 24.85 -4.75
C GLY A 19 -28.32 24.53 -5.76
N LEU A 20 -27.07 24.85 -5.43
CA LEU A 20 -25.90 24.41 -6.19
C LEU A 20 -25.96 22.88 -6.25
N ALA A 21 -26.49 22.34 -7.34
CA ALA A 21 -26.40 20.92 -7.64
C ALA A 21 -24.93 20.64 -7.90
N VAL A 22 -24.22 20.19 -6.87
CA VAL A 22 -22.87 19.65 -7.02
C VAL A 22 -23.01 18.47 -7.97
N ALA A 23 -22.43 18.59 -9.17
CA ALA A 23 -22.45 17.52 -10.15
C ALA A 23 -21.90 16.24 -9.50
N ALA A 24 -22.57 15.11 -9.76
CA ALA A 24 -22.10 13.82 -9.25
C ALA A 24 -20.67 13.55 -9.75
N PRO A 25 -19.78 12.97 -8.92
CA PRO A 25 -18.40 12.71 -9.34
C PRO A 25 -18.36 11.83 -10.60
N ASP A 26 -17.46 12.15 -11.53
CA ASP A 26 -17.23 11.34 -12.73
C ASP A 26 -16.48 10.06 -12.38
N GLY A 27 -17.21 8.95 -12.24
CA GLY A 27 -16.64 7.66 -11.89
C GLY A 27 -15.65 7.11 -12.92
N GLN A 28 -15.84 7.40 -14.21
CA GLN A 28 -14.93 6.93 -15.26
C GLN A 28 -13.64 7.75 -15.24
N GLY A 29 -13.74 9.07 -15.16
CA GLY A 29 -12.57 9.96 -15.01
C GLY A 29 -11.73 9.60 -13.79
N LEU A 30 -12.37 9.40 -12.63
CA LEU A 30 -11.70 8.97 -11.41
C LEU A 30 -11.02 7.60 -11.55
N TYR A 31 -11.67 6.64 -12.19
CA TYR A 31 -11.08 5.33 -12.45
C TYR A 31 -9.83 5.43 -13.34
N VAL A 32 -9.91 6.22 -14.42
CA VAL A 32 -8.78 6.43 -15.34
C VAL A 32 -7.61 7.10 -14.62
N GLU A 33 -7.87 8.12 -13.81
CA GLU A 33 -6.85 8.87 -13.08
C GLU A 33 -6.14 8.00 -12.03
N HIS A 34 -6.89 7.14 -11.33
CA HIS A 34 -6.38 6.50 -10.11
C HIS A 34 -6.15 4.99 -10.22
N CYS A 35 -6.83 4.29 -11.12
CA CYS A 35 -6.86 2.82 -11.16
C CYS A 35 -6.28 2.25 -12.46
N ALA A 36 -6.47 2.93 -13.60
CA ALA A 36 -6.14 2.40 -14.92
C ALA A 36 -4.64 2.11 -15.13
N ALA A 37 -3.75 2.80 -14.42
CA ALA A 37 -2.30 2.51 -14.48
C ALA A 37 -1.97 1.05 -14.07
N CYS A 38 -2.76 0.46 -13.17
CA CYS A 38 -2.58 -0.92 -12.73
C CYS A 38 -3.62 -1.88 -13.33
N HIS A 39 -4.87 -1.45 -13.43
CA HIS A 39 -6.01 -2.28 -13.83
C HIS A 39 -6.41 -2.14 -15.31
N GLN A 40 -5.67 -1.34 -16.09
CA GLN A 40 -5.98 -0.93 -17.47
C GLN A 40 -7.27 -0.11 -17.59
N MET A 41 -7.44 0.52 -18.76
CA MET A 41 -8.46 1.56 -19.00
C MET A 41 -9.89 1.04 -18.87
N GLU A 42 -10.13 -0.24 -19.16
CA GLU A 42 -11.46 -0.86 -19.08
C GLU A 42 -11.54 -1.96 -18.00
N GLY A 43 -10.49 -2.12 -17.18
CA GLY A 43 -10.46 -3.14 -16.13
C GLY A 43 -9.95 -4.50 -16.58
N GLU A 44 -9.24 -4.58 -17.70
CA GLU A 44 -8.75 -5.83 -18.28
C GLU A 44 -7.65 -6.50 -17.46
N GLY A 45 -7.05 -5.79 -16.49
CA GLY A 45 -6.04 -6.31 -15.57
C GLY A 45 -4.66 -5.72 -15.81
N GLY A 46 -3.60 -6.55 -15.84
CA GLY A 46 -2.21 -6.10 -16.03
C GLY A 46 -1.34 -6.32 -14.80
N ILE A 47 -0.88 -5.21 -14.18
CA ILE A 47 -0.20 -5.26 -12.88
C ILE A 47 -1.22 -5.61 -11.78
N GLY A 48 -2.37 -4.92 -11.82
CA GLY A 48 -3.54 -5.22 -11.00
C GLY A 48 -4.35 -6.38 -11.56
N LEU A 49 -5.22 -6.93 -10.72
CA LEU A 49 -6.15 -8.00 -11.12
C LEU A 49 -7.18 -7.47 -12.12
N PRO A 50 -7.68 -8.31 -13.06
CA PRO A 50 -8.78 -7.92 -13.93
C PRO A 50 -10.04 -7.62 -13.09
N LEU A 51 -10.72 -6.53 -13.43
CA LEU A 51 -11.98 -6.04 -12.85
C LEU A 51 -13.15 -6.30 -13.79
N ILE A 52 -13.17 -7.51 -14.36
CA ILE A 52 -14.18 -8.01 -15.31
C ILE A 52 -15.34 -8.70 -14.59
N ARG A 53 -16.40 -9.03 -15.33
CA ARG A 53 -17.63 -9.66 -14.82
C ARG A 53 -17.35 -10.84 -13.89
N GLU A 54 -16.55 -11.80 -14.34
CA GLU A 54 -16.23 -13.06 -13.64
C GLU A 54 -15.45 -12.84 -12.33
N LYS A 55 -14.94 -11.63 -12.09
CA LYS A 55 -14.23 -11.26 -10.86
C LYS A 55 -15.11 -10.42 -9.94
N LEU A 56 -16.10 -9.71 -10.48
CA LEU A 56 -16.94 -8.76 -9.75
C LEU A 56 -18.33 -9.28 -9.41
N GLU A 57 -18.83 -10.32 -10.10
CA GLU A 57 -20.21 -10.80 -9.96
C GLU A 57 -20.57 -11.27 -8.54
N ASP A 58 -19.62 -11.85 -7.82
CA ASP A 58 -19.81 -12.31 -6.43
C ASP A 58 -19.33 -11.28 -5.39
N MET A 59 -18.92 -10.09 -5.81
CA MET A 59 -18.44 -9.06 -4.89
C MET A 59 -19.60 -8.18 -4.43
N SER A 60 -19.66 -7.85 -3.13
CA SER A 60 -20.57 -6.80 -2.66
C SER A 60 -20.00 -5.41 -2.94
N ASP A 61 -20.86 -4.41 -3.01
CA ASP A 61 -20.41 -3.02 -3.14
C ASP A 61 -19.69 -2.53 -1.88
N SER A 62 -20.07 -3.04 -0.69
CA SER A 62 -19.36 -2.77 0.56
C SER A 62 -17.92 -3.32 0.55
N TYR A 63 -17.70 -4.52 0.01
CA TYR A 63 -16.37 -5.09 -0.14
C TYR A 63 -15.51 -4.27 -1.11
N LEU A 64 -16.06 -3.85 -2.26
CA LEU A 64 -15.33 -3.01 -3.21
C LEU A 64 -15.02 -1.63 -2.60
N PHE A 65 -15.97 -1.03 -1.91
CA PHE A 65 -15.80 0.26 -1.23
C PHE A 65 -14.67 0.20 -0.21
N ASN A 66 -14.70 -0.79 0.69
CA ASN A 66 -13.65 -0.96 1.69
C ASN A 66 -12.31 -1.34 1.07
N THR A 67 -12.30 -2.12 -0.01
CA THR A 67 -11.07 -2.47 -0.74
C THR A 67 -10.41 -1.23 -1.34
N ILE A 68 -11.17 -0.28 -1.91
CA ILE A 68 -10.63 0.98 -2.42
C ILE A 68 -10.18 1.88 -1.25
N ARG A 69 -10.97 1.96 -0.18
CA ARG A 69 -10.71 2.80 0.98
C ARG A 69 -9.44 2.39 1.74
N LEU A 70 -9.29 1.10 1.99
CA LEU A 70 -8.24 0.52 2.83
C LEU A 70 -7.07 -0.03 2.03
N GLY A 71 -7.25 -0.27 0.73
CA GLY A 71 -6.25 -0.92 -0.12
C GLY A 71 -5.96 -2.35 0.33
N ARG A 72 -4.72 -2.77 0.05
CA ARG A 72 -4.14 -4.01 0.56
C ARG A 72 -2.75 -3.67 1.14
N PRO A 73 -2.66 -3.32 2.44
CA PRO A 73 -1.37 -3.03 3.08
C PRO A 73 -0.35 -4.14 2.84
N GLY A 74 0.92 -3.79 2.58
CA GLY A 74 1.96 -4.73 2.17
C GLY A 74 1.90 -5.18 0.71
N ARG A 75 0.84 -4.86 -0.04
CA ARG A 75 0.65 -5.22 -1.46
C ARG A 75 0.61 -3.98 -2.36
N VAL A 76 0.65 -4.20 -3.66
CA VAL A 76 0.72 -3.10 -4.65
C VAL A 76 -0.51 -2.20 -4.68
N MET A 77 -1.67 -2.67 -4.23
CA MET A 77 -2.92 -1.91 -4.26
C MET A 77 -2.97 -0.89 -3.10
N PRO A 78 -2.83 0.43 -3.38
CA PRO A 78 -2.76 1.44 -2.34
C PRO A 78 -4.14 1.72 -1.71
N ALA A 79 -4.13 2.42 -0.58
CA ALA A 79 -5.34 2.91 0.08
C ALA A 79 -5.72 4.31 -0.42
N TYR A 80 -6.98 4.53 -0.78
CA TYR A 80 -7.48 5.84 -1.24
C TYR A 80 -8.25 6.56 -0.13
N GLN A 81 -7.58 6.76 1.02
CA GLN A 81 -8.19 7.36 2.22
C GLN A 81 -8.71 8.78 2.01
N ARG A 82 -8.10 9.55 1.09
CA ARG A 82 -8.46 10.95 0.81
C ARG A 82 -9.64 11.12 -0.15
N MET A 83 -10.12 10.06 -0.80
CA MET A 83 -11.30 10.15 -1.66
C MET A 83 -12.56 10.33 -0.82
N SER A 84 -13.51 11.15 -1.26
CA SER A 84 -14.84 11.19 -0.66
C SER A 84 -15.61 9.89 -0.92
N ASP A 85 -16.56 9.56 -0.05
CA ASP A 85 -17.43 8.39 -0.24
C ASP A 85 -18.18 8.44 -1.58
N ALA A 86 -18.56 9.64 -2.04
CA ALA A 86 -19.20 9.84 -3.32
C ALA A 86 -18.29 9.49 -4.50
N GLN A 87 -16.99 9.82 -4.41
CA GLN A 87 -16.01 9.45 -5.43
C GLN A 87 -15.79 7.94 -5.49
N VAL A 88 -15.63 7.28 -4.33
CA VAL A 88 -15.48 5.82 -4.27
C VAL A 88 -16.71 5.12 -4.85
N LYS A 89 -17.93 5.57 -4.47
CA LYS A 89 -19.19 5.05 -5.03
C LYS A 89 -19.31 5.29 -6.52
N ALA A 90 -18.83 6.43 -7.03
CA ALA A 90 -18.83 6.71 -8.47
C ALA A 90 -17.93 5.74 -9.24
N ILE A 91 -16.74 5.43 -8.72
CA ILE A 91 -15.83 4.41 -9.28
C ILE A 91 -16.52 3.05 -9.29
N ILE A 92 -17.13 2.62 -8.18
CA ILE A 92 -17.86 1.35 -8.11
C ILE A 92 -18.99 1.33 -9.15
N GLY A 93 -19.74 2.42 -9.27
CA GLY A 93 -20.79 2.56 -10.29
C GLY A 93 -20.26 2.42 -11.71
N PHE A 94 -19.07 2.95 -12.00
CA PHE A 94 -18.38 2.73 -13.29
C PHE A 94 -18.02 1.25 -13.47
N LEU A 95 -17.39 0.60 -12.48
CA LEU A 95 -17.03 -0.82 -12.54
C LEU A 95 -18.24 -1.72 -12.77
N ARG A 96 -19.36 -1.44 -12.10
CA ARG A 96 -20.63 -2.18 -12.28
C ARG A 96 -21.20 -2.03 -13.68
N ARG A 97 -21.21 -0.80 -14.22
CA ARG A 97 -21.65 -0.56 -15.60
C ARG A 97 -20.75 -1.26 -16.62
N GLN A 98 -19.43 -1.15 -16.46
CA GLN A 98 -18.46 -1.74 -17.38
C GLN A 98 -18.52 -3.28 -17.39
N SER A 99 -18.65 -3.90 -16.22
CA SER A 99 -18.73 -5.35 -16.07
C SER A 99 -20.13 -5.94 -16.27
N GLY A 100 -21.17 -5.10 -16.38
CA GLY A 100 -22.57 -5.52 -16.39
C GLY A 100 -23.00 -6.27 -15.12
N THR A 101 -22.35 -6.02 -13.98
CA THR A 101 -22.64 -6.66 -12.70
C THR A 101 -23.39 -5.74 -11.76
N THR A 102 -23.96 -6.30 -10.70
CA THR A 102 -24.54 -5.58 -9.56
C THR A 102 -23.88 -6.06 -8.28
N GLY A 103 -23.92 -5.25 -7.22
CA GLY A 103 -23.50 -5.69 -5.89
C GLY A 103 -24.30 -6.90 -5.43
N ARG A 104 -23.60 -7.95 -4.99
CA ARG A 104 -24.23 -9.06 -4.29
C ARG A 104 -24.40 -8.71 -2.82
N ASP A 105 -25.61 -8.90 -2.31
CA ASP A 105 -25.89 -8.71 -0.89
C ASP A 105 -25.51 -9.96 -0.11
N TYR A 106 -24.69 -9.77 0.91
CA TYR A 106 -24.33 -10.79 1.89
C TYR A 106 -24.79 -10.31 3.26
N ASP A 107 -25.28 -11.25 4.07
CA ASP A 107 -25.54 -11.01 5.47
C ASP A 107 -24.21 -10.65 6.18
N SER A 108 -24.27 -9.69 7.09
CA SER A 108 -23.13 -9.23 7.90
C SER A 108 -22.89 -10.08 9.15
N SER A 109 -23.77 -11.04 9.43
CA SER A 109 -23.69 -11.93 10.57
C SER A 109 -22.44 -12.80 10.46
N PRO A 110 -21.65 -12.90 11.55
CA PRO A 110 -20.54 -13.84 11.60
C PRO A 110 -21.00 -15.27 11.32
N VAL A 111 -20.08 -16.12 10.86
CA VAL A 111 -20.35 -17.56 10.81
C VAL A 111 -20.29 -18.16 12.21
N ASP A 112 -21.07 -19.20 12.45
CA ASP A 112 -20.94 -20.04 13.64
C ASP A 112 -19.92 -21.15 13.35
N GLY A 113 -18.66 -20.87 13.65
CA GLY A 113 -17.51 -21.72 13.34
C GLY A 113 -16.44 -21.69 14.43
N ASP A 114 -15.67 -22.76 14.49
CA ASP A 114 -14.57 -22.96 15.45
C ASP A 114 -13.22 -22.87 14.74
N ALA A 115 -12.38 -21.92 15.15
CA ALA A 115 -11.10 -21.68 14.53
C ALA A 115 -10.09 -22.82 14.74
N GLU A 116 -10.16 -23.58 15.84
CA GLU A 116 -9.26 -24.71 16.09
C GLU A 116 -9.58 -25.87 15.14
N ARG A 117 -10.88 -26.16 14.95
CA ARG A 117 -11.30 -27.15 13.94
C ARG A 117 -11.00 -26.66 12.52
N GLY A 118 -11.20 -25.37 12.28
CA GLY A 118 -10.93 -24.74 10.99
C GLY A 118 -9.47 -24.81 10.59
N ALA A 119 -8.55 -24.75 11.56
CA ALA A 119 -7.11 -24.88 11.32
C ALA A 119 -6.76 -26.24 10.67
N VAL A 120 -7.40 -27.33 11.13
CA VAL A 120 -7.19 -28.68 10.60
C VAL A 120 -7.64 -28.77 9.14
N VAL A 121 -8.84 -28.28 8.86
CA VAL A 121 -9.40 -28.27 7.49
C VAL A 121 -8.58 -27.37 6.56
N TYR A 122 -8.12 -26.23 7.08
CA TYR A 122 -7.26 -25.31 6.34
C TYR A 122 -5.91 -25.93 5.99
N GLU A 123 -5.30 -26.66 6.93
CA GLU A 123 -4.03 -27.36 6.72
C GLU A 123 -4.15 -28.42 5.61
N GLU A 124 -5.26 -29.17 5.59
CA GLU A 124 -5.48 -30.22 4.61
C GLU A 124 -5.75 -29.67 3.18
N HIS A 125 -6.51 -28.57 3.08
CA HIS A 125 -7.08 -28.16 1.79
C HIS A 125 -6.59 -26.81 1.26
N CYS A 126 -6.14 -25.91 2.14
CA CYS A 126 -5.90 -24.50 1.78
C CYS A 126 -4.40 -24.15 1.74
N VAL A 127 -3.59 -24.73 2.64
CA VAL A 127 -2.15 -24.40 2.79
C VAL A 127 -1.37 -24.55 1.50
N ARG A 128 -1.69 -25.54 0.66
CA ARG A 128 -1.00 -25.77 -0.62
C ARG A 128 -0.93 -24.53 -1.52
N CYS A 129 -1.92 -23.65 -1.42
CA CYS A 129 -2.00 -22.42 -2.21
C CYS A 129 -1.90 -21.17 -1.33
N HIS A 130 -2.56 -21.16 -0.17
CA HIS A 130 -2.64 -19.97 0.68
C HIS A 130 -1.53 -19.87 1.72
N GLU A 131 -0.63 -20.87 1.81
CA GLU A 131 0.41 -21.00 2.84
C GLU A 131 -0.17 -21.13 4.27
N ALA A 132 0.63 -21.60 5.22
CA ALA A 132 0.19 -21.79 6.62
C ALA A 132 -0.20 -20.46 7.30
N ASP A 133 0.42 -19.35 6.88
CA ASP A 133 0.20 -18.00 7.39
C ASP A 133 -0.86 -17.21 6.61
N GLY A 134 -1.49 -17.80 5.59
CA GLY A 134 -2.48 -17.13 4.75
C GLY A 134 -1.90 -16.10 3.77
N SER A 135 -0.58 -16.01 3.62
CA SER A 135 0.08 -15.03 2.75
C SER A 135 -0.10 -15.32 1.26
N GLY A 136 -0.27 -16.59 0.87
CA GLY A 136 -0.51 -17.06 -0.51
C GLY A 136 0.68 -16.96 -1.48
N ALA A 137 1.73 -16.21 -1.14
CA ALA A 137 2.94 -16.09 -1.95
C ALA A 137 4.19 -15.70 -1.13
N GLY A 138 4.11 -15.75 0.20
CA GLY A 138 5.13 -15.22 1.11
C GLY A 138 5.18 -13.68 1.16
N GLU A 139 6.29 -13.17 1.71
CA GLU A 139 6.60 -11.74 1.85
C GLU A 139 6.63 -11.00 0.49
N GLY A 140 6.23 -9.72 0.50
CA GLY A 140 6.35 -8.77 -0.60
C GLY A 140 5.05 -8.38 -1.30
N THR A 141 5.14 -7.53 -2.32
CA THR A 141 3.95 -6.83 -2.88
C THR A 141 2.92 -7.70 -3.63
N GLY A 142 3.21 -8.98 -3.86
CA GLY A 142 2.38 -9.87 -4.69
C GLY A 142 2.45 -9.57 -6.18
N VAL A 143 3.33 -8.64 -6.60
CA VAL A 143 3.71 -8.41 -8.00
C VAL A 143 5.23 -8.44 -8.11
N THR A 144 5.74 -9.28 -9.00
CA THR A 144 7.18 -9.43 -9.17
C THR A 144 7.55 -9.00 -10.58
N LEU A 145 8.29 -7.89 -10.70
CA LEU A 145 8.86 -7.47 -11.99
C LEU A 145 9.97 -8.42 -12.48
N SER A 146 10.49 -9.30 -11.60
CA SER A 146 11.70 -10.08 -11.84
C SER A 146 11.62 -11.57 -11.46
N ARG A 147 10.47 -12.07 -10.96
CA ARG A 147 10.29 -13.52 -10.71
C ARG A 147 9.51 -14.14 -11.85
N ASP A 148 9.91 -15.35 -12.19
CA ASP A 148 9.11 -16.22 -13.03
C ASP A 148 7.77 -16.48 -12.34
N ARG A 149 6.66 -16.33 -13.06
CA ARG A 149 5.32 -16.54 -12.51
C ARG A 149 5.09 -18.05 -12.39
N THR A 150 5.59 -18.65 -11.32
CA THR A 150 5.49 -20.10 -11.06
C THR A 150 4.04 -20.58 -10.92
N PHE A 151 3.12 -19.67 -10.63
CA PHE A 151 1.68 -19.88 -10.79
C PHE A 151 1.10 -18.86 -11.77
N LEU A 152 0.31 -19.34 -12.74
CA LEU A 152 -0.45 -18.49 -13.67
C LEU A 152 -1.38 -17.51 -12.92
N VAL A 153 -1.78 -17.85 -11.68
CA VAL A 153 -2.54 -16.99 -10.78
C VAL A 153 -1.98 -17.10 -9.36
N MET A 154 -1.45 -15.99 -8.82
CA MET A 154 -1.01 -15.93 -7.42
C MET A 154 -2.24 -15.91 -6.50
N PRO A 155 -2.32 -16.82 -5.51
CA PRO A 155 -3.38 -16.81 -4.51
C PRO A 155 -3.40 -15.48 -3.75
N ALA A 156 -4.61 -15.02 -3.40
CA ALA A 156 -4.73 -13.81 -2.60
C ALA A 156 -4.17 -14.06 -1.19
N SER A 157 -3.53 -13.03 -0.64
CA SER A 157 -3.17 -12.99 0.78
C SER A 157 -4.44 -12.80 1.61
N ILE A 158 -4.94 -13.91 2.15
CA ILE A 158 -6.16 -13.96 2.95
C ILE A 158 -5.92 -13.55 4.40
N SER A 159 -4.67 -13.52 4.85
CA SER A 159 -4.26 -12.90 6.12
C SER A 159 -4.08 -11.38 6.02
N ASN A 160 -4.27 -10.78 4.84
CA ASN A 160 -4.08 -9.34 4.66
C ASN A 160 -5.11 -8.53 5.47
N PRO A 161 -4.69 -7.55 6.29
CA PRO A 161 -5.62 -6.79 7.14
C PRO A 161 -6.63 -5.99 6.33
N GLY A 162 -6.21 -5.41 5.20
CA GLY A 162 -7.12 -4.70 4.29
C GLY A 162 -8.18 -5.63 3.71
N PHE A 163 -7.83 -6.87 3.37
CA PHE A 163 -8.78 -7.88 2.90
C PHE A 163 -9.75 -8.28 4.01
N LEU A 164 -9.25 -8.67 5.18
CA LEU A 164 -10.06 -9.11 6.31
C LEU A 164 -11.04 -8.02 6.77
N ALA A 165 -10.61 -6.75 6.80
CA ALA A 165 -11.48 -5.62 7.11
C ALA A 165 -12.53 -5.32 6.02
N SER A 166 -12.30 -5.75 4.78
CA SER A 166 -13.21 -5.49 3.66
C SER A 166 -14.26 -6.59 3.46
N VAL A 167 -13.92 -7.84 3.74
CA VAL A 167 -14.74 -9.03 3.42
C VAL A 167 -15.64 -9.42 4.58
N SER A 168 -16.90 -9.78 4.31
CA SER A 168 -17.78 -10.39 5.33
C SER A 168 -17.57 -11.90 5.42
N ASP A 169 -17.93 -12.49 6.56
CA ASP A 169 -17.81 -13.95 6.76
C ASP A 169 -18.66 -14.72 5.74
N GLN A 170 -19.89 -14.26 5.48
CA GLN A 170 -20.79 -14.89 4.51
C GLN A 170 -20.26 -14.80 3.08
N MET A 171 -19.55 -13.73 2.75
CA MET A 171 -18.87 -13.62 1.46
C MET A 171 -17.70 -14.60 1.35
N MET A 172 -16.89 -14.75 2.41
CA MET A 172 -15.84 -15.77 2.44
C MET A 172 -16.41 -17.18 2.31
N ARG A 173 -17.47 -17.49 3.07
CA ARG A 173 -18.21 -18.74 2.99
C ARG A 173 -18.68 -19.03 1.56
N HIS A 174 -19.31 -18.06 0.90
CA HIS A 174 -19.74 -18.19 -0.49
C HIS A 174 -18.58 -18.49 -1.45
N VAL A 175 -17.45 -17.79 -1.28
CA VAL A 175 -16.24 -18.01 -2.09
C VAL A 175 -15.66 -19.41 -1.88
N VAL A 176 -15.65 -19.93 -0.65
CA VAL A 176 -15.20 -21.31 -0.37
C VAL A 176 -16.14 -22.33 -1.01
N ILE A 177 -17.46 -22.11 -0.91
CA ILE A 177 -18.48 -22.98 -1.51
C ILE A 177 -18.38 -23.01 -3.04
N LYS A 178 -18.27 -21.85 -3.69
CA LYS A 178 -18.29 -21.77 -5.16
C LYS A 178 -16.91 -21.91 -5.80
N GLY A 179 -15.86 -21.66 -5.04
CA GLY A 179 -14.51 -21.49 -5.56
C GLY A 179 -14.39 -20.26 -6.45
N ARG A 180 -13.25 -20.12 -7.11
CA ARG A 180 -12.97 -19.08 -8.10
C ARG A 180 -12.29 -19.70 -9.31
N LYS A 181 -13.09 -20.14 -10.28
CA LYS A 181 -12.62 -20.79 -11.52
C LYS A 181 -11.58 -19.94 -12.25
N SER A 182 -11.81 -18.63 -12.32
CA SER A 182 -10.91 -17.65 -12.95
C SER A 182 -9.57 -17.44 -12.22
N SER A 183 -9.40 -17.98 -11.01
CA SER A 183 -8.11 -18.02 -10.30
C SER A 183 -7.62 -19.44 -10.01
N GLY A 184 -8.27 -20.47 -10.56
CA GLY A 184 -7.94 -21.87 -10.30
C GLY A 184 -8.29 -22.35 -8.88
N MET A 185 -8.98 -21.55 -8.05
CA MET A 185 -9.45 -21.99 -6.74
C MET A 185 -10.67 -22.91 -6.94
N PRO A 186 -10.60 -24.19 -6.53
CA PRO A 186 -11.72 -25.12 -6.70
C PRO A 186 -12.89 -24.75 -5.79
N SER A 187 -14.08 -25.24 -6.14
CA SER A 187 -15.21 -25.31 -5.19
C SER A 187 -14.91 -26.34 -4.11
N PHE A 188 -15.24 -26.00 -2.86
CA PHE A 188 -15.23 -26.88 -1.70
C PHE A 188 -16.64 -27.16 -1.17
N GLY A 189 -17.69 -26.61 -1.80
CA GLY A 189 -19.06 -27.04 -1.55
C GLY A 189 -19.36 -28.39 -2.21
N ASP A 190 -20.63 -28.80 -2.11
CA ASP A 190 -21.18 -29.96 -2.82
C ASP A 190 -20.35 -31.25 -2.61
N GLU A 191 -20.37 -31.78 -1.37
CA GLU A 191 -19.79 -33.06 -0.91
C GLU A 191 -18.29 -33.07 -0.52
N LYS A 192 -17.53 -32.01 -0.74
CA LYS A 192 -16.13 -31.95 -0.29
C LYS A 192 -15.98 -31.56 1.18
N LEU A 193 -16.63 -30.46 1.56
CA LEU A 193 -16.74 -30.00 2.94
C LEU A 193 -18.21 -29.82 3.29
N ASN A 194 -18.57 -30.16 4.52
CA ASN A 194 -19.88 -29.88 5.06
C ASN A 194 -19.99 -28.42 5.53
N ASP A 195 -21.22 -27.95 5.78
CA ASP A 195 -21.48 -26.56 6.15
C ASP A 195 -20.72 -26.09 7.41
N GLN A 196 -20.51 -26.99 8.38
CA GLN A 196 -19.78 -26.67 9.61
C GLN A 196 -18.28 -26.55 9.35
N GLU A 197 -17.69 -27.45 8.56
CA GLU A 197 -16.27 -27.38 8.17
C GLU A 197 -15.97 -26.08 7.42
N ILE A 198 -16.89 -25.63 6.57
CA ILE A 198 -16.75 -24.35 5.86
C ILE A 198 -16.81 -23.18 6.85
N ASN A 199 -17.75 -23.19 7.80
CA ASN A 199 -17.81 -22.14 8.83
C ASN A 199 -16.56 -22.13 9.70
N ASP A 200 -16.06 -23.31 10.08
CA ASP A 200 -14.85 -23.49 10.87
C ASP A 200 -13.62 -22.90 10.12
N VAL A 201 -13.45 -23.19 8.82
CA VAL A 201 -12.38 -22.59 8.00
C VAL A 201 -12.50 -21.07 7.92
N VAL A 202 -13.72 -20.55 7.75
CA VAL A 202 -13.96 -19.10 7.71
C VAL A 202 -13.59 -18.45 9.05
N ALA A 203 -13.93 -19.08 10.18
CA ALA A 203 -13.53 -18.63 11.52
C ALA A 203 -12.00 -18.67 11.69
N TYR A 204 -11.32 -19.71 11.19
CA TYR A 204 -9.86 -19.79 11.21
C TYR A 204 -9.21 -18.68 10.38
N VAL A 205 -9.68 -18.43 9.15
CA VAL A 205 -9.18 -17.33 8.31
C VAL A 205 -9.40 -15.98 8.99
N ARG A 206 -10.53 -15.80 9.69
CA ARG A 206 -10.82 -14.58 10.45
C ARG A 206 -9.84 -14.37 11.60
N SER A 207 -9.36 -15.44 12.25
CA SER A 207 -8.37 -15.38 13.33
C SER A 207 -7.03 -14.76 12.91
N PHE A 208 -6.71 -14.72 11.61
CA PHE A 208 -5.53 -14.01 11.12
C PHE A 208 -5.60 -12.50 11.43
N ALA A 209 -6.80 -11.91 11.50
CA ALA A 209 -6.95 -10.49 11.84
C ALA A 209 -6.44 -10.17 13.25
N GLU A 210 -6.55 -11.11 14.19
CA GLU A 210 -6.08 -10.95 15.56
C GLU A 210 -4.55 -11.03 15.68
N LYS A 211 -3.90 -11.63 14.68
CA LYS A 211 -2.44 -11.80 14.61
C LYS A 211 -1.74 -10.64 13.90
N VAL A 212 -2.47 -9.75 13.22
CA VAL A 212 -1.90 -8.59 12.55
C VAL A 212 -1.81 -7.44 13.55
N SER A 213 -0.58 -7.10 13.95
CA SER A 213 -0.32 -5.86 14.69
C SER A 213 -0.83 -4.67 13.87
N PRO A 214 -1.59 -3.73 14.45
CA PRO A 214 -1.88 -2.47 13.80
C PRO A 214 -0.59 -1.82 13.29
N PRO A 215 -0.59 -1.16 12.12
CA PRO A 215 0.53 -0.34 11.72
C PRO A 215 0.83 0.63 12.87
N GLU A 216 2.06 0.60 13.41
CA GLU A 216 2.46 1.53 14.47
C GLU A 216 2.19 2.95 13.96
N SER A 217 1.46 3.79 14.69
CA SER A 217 1.25 5.17 14.24
C SER A 217 2.61 5.88 14.17
N LEU A 218 2.87 6.66 13.12
CA LEU A 218 4.01 7.59 13.18
C LEU A 218 3.76 8.50 14.36
N ASP A 219 4.77 8.69 15.21
CA ASP A 219 4.77 9.82 16.10
C ASP A 219 4.64 11.08 15.23
N GLY A 220 3.76 12.00 15.61
CA GLY A 220 3.54 13.24 14.85
C GLY A 220 4.81 14.08 14.73
N ASP A 221 5.78 13.83 15.61
CA ASP A 221 7.08 14.48 15.67
C ASP A 221 8.17 13.77 14.84
N GLU A 222 7.90 12.61 14.25
CA GLU A 222 8.90 11.85 13.51
C GLU A 222 9.26 12.50 12.17
N ARG A 223 10.53 12.90 12.02
CA ARG A 223 11.01 13.64 10.85
C ARG A 223 11.44 12.71 9.72
N PRO A 224 11.27 13.11 8.45
CA PRO A 224 11.69 12.33 7.28
C PRO A 224 13.21 12.21 7.15
N THR A 225 13.98 12.95 7.95
CA THR A 225 15.44 12.92 7.98
C THR A 225 15.95 12.99 9.41
N HIS A 226 17.02 12.25 9.67
CA HIS A 226 17.86 12.44 10.85
C HIS A 226 18.96 13.44 10.50
N VAL A 227 19.26 14.33 11.45
CA VAL A 227 20.26 15.39 11.31
C VAL A 227 21.22 15.29 12.48
N PHE A 228 22.51 15.12 12.18
CA PHE A 228 23.57 14.98 13.16
C PHE A 228 24.64 16.05 12.95
N GLN A 229 25.31 16.45 14.02
CA GLN A 229 26.43 17.38 13.96
C GLN A 229 27.74 16.61 14.14
N SER A 230 28.71 16.85 13.27
CA SER A 230 30.06 16.29 13.39
C SER A 230 30.95 17.21 14.23
N PRO A 231 31.77 16.67 15.15
CA PRO A 231 32.80 17.44 15.85
C PRO A 231 34.04 17.69 14.97
N TYR A 232 34.11 17.07 13.78
CA TYR A 232 35.26 17.10 12.89
C TYR A 232 35.09 18.10 11.74
N SER A 233 36.20 18.45 11.06
CA SER A 233 36.14 19.24 9.82
C SER A 233 35.37 18.51 8.72
N PHE A 234 34.96 19.24 7.68
CA PHE A 234 34.22 18.66 6.55
C PHE A 234 34.98 17.49 5.90
N GLU A 235 36.27 17.68 5.62
CA GLU A 235 37.11 16.68 4.96
C GLU A 235 37.32 15.43 5.85
N GLN A 236 37.52 15.65 7.15
CA GLN A 236 37.68 14.55 8.10
C GLN A 236 36.37 13.79 8.29
N THR A 237 35.23 14.49 8.35
CA THR A 237 33.89 13.87 8.41
C THR A 237 33.63 13.01 7.18
N VAL A 238 33.91 13.53 5.98
CA VAL A 238 33.78 12.75 4.73
C VAL A 238 34.65 11.49 4.76
N LYS A 239 35.89 11.59 5.27
CA LYS A 239 36.80 10.45 5.40
C LYS A 239 36.29 9.41 6.40
N ASN A 240 35.84 9.85 7.57
CA ASN A 240 35.30 8.98 8.63
C ASN A 240 34.07 8.23 8.12
N VAL A 241 33.12 8.93 7.48
CA VAL A 241 31.92 8.31 6.89
C VAL A 241 32.29 7.26 5.84
N LYS A 242 33.23 7.56 4.94
CA LYS A 242 33.68 6.57 3.94
C LYS A 242 34.35 5.35 4.59
N ALA A 243 35.11 5.54 5.66
CA ALA A 243 35.74 4.45 6.40
C ALA A 243 34.72 3.56 7.10
N ALA A 244 33.79 4.15 7.87
CA ALA A 244 32.73 3.45 8.59
C ALA A 244 31.82 2.65 7.63
N LEU A 245 31.40 3.27 6.51
CA LEU A 245 30.63 2.59 5.47
C LEU A 245 31.36 1.37 4.90
N THR A 246 32.68 1.50 4.68
CA THR A 246 33.50 0.38 4.16
C THR A 246 33.63 -0.73 5.22
N GLY A 247 33.83 -0.37 6.49
CA GLY A 247 33.88 -1.32 7.61
C GLY A 247 32.57 -2.10 7.79
N ALA A 248 31.44 -1.45 7.55
CA ALA A 248 30.10 -2.05 7.57
C ALA A 248 29.72 -2.79 6.27
N ASN A 249 30.69 -3.09 5.39
CA ASN A 249 30.50 -3.81 4.12
C ASN A 249 29.57 -3.12 3.11
N PHE A 250 29.48 -1.79 3.11
CA PHE A 250 28.81 -1.04 2.05
C PHE A 250 29.77 -0.75 0.89
N ARG A 251 29.25 -0.88 -0.33
CA ARG A 251 29.93 -0.38 -1.53
C ARG A 251 29.60 1.09 -1.73
N ILE A 252 30.62 1.93 -1.80
CA ILE A 252 30.48 3.36 -2.03
C ILE A 252 30.52 3.63 -3.54
N PHE A 253 29.57 4.43 -4.04
CA PHE A 253 29.55 4.91 -5.41
C PHE A 253 30.18 6.32 -5.48
N PRO A 254 30.57 6.80 -6.67
CA PRO A 254 31.14 8.14 -6.80
C PRO A 254 30.26 9.19 -6.11
N ASP A 255 30.89 9.95 -5.21
CA ASP A 255 30.26 11.07 -4.55
C ASP A 255 29.94 12.16 -5.58
N ARG A 256 28.86 12.89 -5.30
CA ARG A 256 28.46 14.05 -6.08
C ARG A 256 28.17 15.19 -5.14
N PHE A 257 28.58 16.39 -5.54
CA PHE A 257 28.12 17.58 -4.85
C PHE A 257 26.61 17.72 -5.02
N VAL A 258 25.93 18.26 -4.01
CA VAL A 258 24.46 18.27 -3.97
C VAL A 258 23.85 18.96 -5.19
N GLU A 259 24.51 20.01 -5.68
CA GLU A 259 24.05 20.83 -6.80
C GLU A 259 24.66 20.40 -8.15
N GLN A 260 25.50 19.36 -8.16
CA GLN A 260 26.22 18.94 -9.36
C GLN A 260 25.25 18.48 -10.46
N GLY A 261 25.21 19.23 -11.57
CA GLY A 261 24.29 19.02 -12.68
C GLY A 261 22.94 19.76 -12.54
N LEU A 262 22.72 20.49 -11.44
CA LEU A 262 21.59 21.41 -11.25
C LEU A 262 22.00 22.88 -11.48
N VAL A 263 23.27 23.19 -11.27
CA VAL A 263 23.87 24.52 -11.49
C VAL A 263 25.05 24.43 -12.44
N ASP A 264 25.54 25.58 -12.87
CA ASP A 264 26.78 25.70 -13.64
C ASP A 264 27.96 25.00 -12.92
N GLU A 265 28.79 24.31 -13.69
CA GLU A 265 29.85 23.43 -13.17
C GLU A 265 30.87 24.15 -12.28
N PHE A 266 31.08 25.45 -12.49
CA PHE A 266 32.00 26.28 -11.70
C PHE A 266 31.35 26.90 -10.46
N SER A 267 30.02 26.83 -10.37
CA SER A 267 29.23 27.40 -9.27
C SER A 267 28.82 26.37 -8.22
N VAL A 268 29.19 25.10 -8.43
CA VAL A 268 28.82 23.99 -7.55
C VAL A 268 29.45 24.16 -6.16
N ASN A 269 28.62 24.14 -5.12
CA ASN A 269 29.12 24.18 -3.75
C ASN A 269 29.87 22.89 -3.38
N THR A 270 31.19 22.98 -3.22
CA THR A 270 32.08 21.85 -2.87
C THR A 270 32.01 21.46 -1.39
N ARG A 271 31.36 22.26 -0.56
CA ARG A 271 31.13 22.02 0.87
C ARG A 271 29.80 21.31 1.15
N GLN A 272 29.16 20.77 0.11
CA GLN A 272 27.94 19.96 0.22
C GLN A 272 28.06 18.71 -0.66
N VAL A 273 28.21 17.55 -0.05
CA VAL A 273 28.44 16.28 -0.78
C VAL A 273 27.42 15.21 -0.37
N GLY A 274 26.88 14.51 -1.37
CA GLY A 274 26.10 13.31 -1.17
C GLY A 274 26.96 12.07 -1.36
N ILE A 275 27.20 11.31 -0.29
CA ILE A 275 27.84 10.00 -0.34
C ILE A 275 26.75 8.97 -0.57
N ARG A 276 26.79 8.30 -1.72
CA ARG A 276 25.90 7.20 -2.06
C ARG A 276 26.59 5.88 -1.79
N PHE A 277 25.89 4.95 -1.19
CA PHE A 277 26.43 3.64 -0.87
C PHE A 277 25.35 2.58 -0.98
N CYS A 278 25.72 1.30 -1.01
CA CYS A 278 24.75 0.22 -0.99
C CYS A 278 25.38 -1.06 -0.46
N ASN A 279 24.61 -1.80 0.35
CA ASN A 279 24.87 -3.20 0.61
C ASN A 279 23.90 -3.98 -0.28
N PHE A 280 24.42 -4.59 -1.34
CA PHE A 280 23.58 -5.24 -2.35
C PHE A 280 22.83 -6.46 -1.81
N ASN A 281 23.34 -7.13 -0.77
CA ASN A 281 22.63 -8.25 -0.14
C ASN A 281 21.37 -7.76 0.58
N VAL A 282 21.50 -6.67 1.34
CA VAL A 282 20.38 -6.03 2.03
C VAL A 282 19.40 -5.43 1.02
N LEU A 283 19.89 -4.67 0.04
CA LEU A 283 19.06 -4.07 -1.00
C LEU A 283 18.29 -5.13 -1.80
N TYR A 284 18.92 -6.25 -2.15
CA TYR A 284 18.24 -7.33 -2.87
C TYR A 284 17.12 -7.96 -2.04
N GLY A 285 17.32 -8.15 -0.73
CA GLY A 285 16.25 -8.57 0.19
C GLY A 285 15.10 -7.57 0.24
N MET A 286 15.41 -6.27 0.34
CA MET A 286 14.40 -5.21 0.37
C MET A 286 13.62 -5.08 -0.93
N LEU A 287 14.29 -5.15 -2.09
CA LEU A 287 13.64 -5.07 -3.40
C LEU A 287 12.77 -6.29 -3.71
N LYS A 288 13.03 -7.44 -3.07
CA LYS A 288 12.11 -8.59 -3.15
C LYS A 288 10.77 -8.30 -2.48
N ILE A 289 10.80 -7.56 -1.38
CA ILE A 289 9.62 -7.20 -0.61
C ILE A 289 8.92 -6.00 -1.25
N GLU A 290 9.66 -4.94 -1.52
CA GLU A 290 9.18 -3.72 -2.15
C GLU A 290 10.06 -3.29 -3.33
N PRO A 291 9.71 -3.69 -4.57
CA PRO A 291 10.43 -3.26 -5.76
C PRO A 291 10.42 -1.73 -5.95
N ARG A 292 9.39 -1.03 -5.45
CA ARG A 292 9.26 0.44 -5.59
C ARG A 292 10.34 1.20 -4.80
N LEU A 293 11.05 0.57 -3.86
CA LEU A 293 12.19 1.18 -3.17
C LEU A 293 13.29 1.64 -4.13
N GLY A 294 13.41 1.01 -5.30
CA GLY A 294 14.34 1.41 -6.35
C GLY A 294 14.12 2.82 -6.90
N VAL A 295 12.97 3.45 -6.62
CA VAL A 295 12.69 4.85 -7.03
C VAL A 295 13.26 5.86 -6.03
N VAL A 296 13.30 5.52 -4.74
CA VAL A 296 13.74 6.45 -3.69
C VAL A 296 15.24 6.30 -3.40
N LEU A 297 15.81 5.11 -3.60
CA LEU A 297 17.25 4.80 -3.42
C LEU A 297 17.86 5.48 -2.18
N PRO A 298 17.36 5.17 -0.98
CA PRO A 298 17.57 6.05 0.16
C PRO A 298 18.95 5.86 0.85
N CYS A 299 19.83 5.01 0.30
CA CYS A 299 21.18 4.76 0.79
C CYS A 299 22.13 5.91 0.45
N ARG A 300 21.87 7.08 1.05
CA ARG A 300 22.62 8.32 0.86
C ARG A 300 22.78 9.04 2.20
N ILE A 301 24.01 9.46 2.48
CA ILE A 301 24.33 10.41 3.56
C ILE A 301 24.74 11.72 2.88
N THR A 302 24.11 12.82 3.27
CA THR A 302 24.47 14.16 2.78
C THR A 302 25.26 14.87 3.86
N ILE A 303 26.47 15.32 3.54
CA ILE A 303 27.34 16.08 4.45
C ILE A 303 27.41 17.50 3.93
N LEU A 304 27.16 18.47 4.81
CA LEU A 304 27.19 19.89 4.47
C LEU A 304 27.89 20.69 5.56
N GLU A 305 28.71 21.65 5.15
CA GLU A 305 29.30 22.66 6.05
C GLU A 305 28.47 23.95 5.95
N ARG A 306 28.03 24.48 7.09
CA ARG A 306 27.26 25.74 7.18
C ARG A 306 28.19 26.95 7.30
N GLU A 307 27.62 28.13 7.03
CA GLU A 307 28.23 29.42 7.34
C GLU A 307 28.44 29.53 8.87
N GLY A 308 29.68 29.27 9.32
CA GLY A 308 30.01 29.10 10.74
C GLY A 308 30.96 27.93 11.02
N GLY A 309 31.21 27.06 10.02
CA GLY A 309 32.11 25.91 10.14
C GLY A 309 31.47 24.67 10.77
N GLU A 310 30.17 24.74 11.08
CA GLU A 310 29.41 23.58 11.56
C GLU A 310 29.20 22.57 10.43
N VAL A 311 29.60 21.31 10.68
CA VAL A 311 29.44 20.22 9.72
C VAL A 311 28.25 19.34 10.14
N MET A 312 27.29 19.20 9.24
CA MET A 312 26.07 18.43 9.48
C MET A 312 26.00 17.20 8.57
N LEU A 313 25.53 16.09 9.12
CA LEU A 313 25.15 14.90 8.39
C LEU A 313 23.63 14.80 8.33
N VAL A 314 23.08 14.59 7.14
CA VAL A 314 21.64 14.40 6.90
C VAL A 314 21.42 13.04 6.27
N VAL A 315 20.62 12.22 6.96
CA VAL A 315 20.31 10.84 6.56
C VAL A 315 18.79 10.69 6.42
N PRO A 316 18.29 10.05 5.36
CA PRO A 316 16.87 9.72 5.25
C PRO A 316 16.43 8.81 6.41
N ASN A 317 15.30 9.13 7.03
CA ASN A 317 14.65 8.24 7.99
C ASN A 317 13.88 7.17 7.20
N LEU A 318 14.38 5.92 7.16
CA LEU A 318 13.70 4.90 6.37
C LEU A 318 12.44 4.36 7.04
N ARG A 319 12.20 4.59 8.34
CA ARG A 319 10.89 4.33 8.97
C ARG A 319 9.80 5.18 8.33
N VAL A 320 10.11 6.45 8.04
CA VAL A 320 9.19 7.36 7.36
C VAL A 320 9.09 7.04 5.87
N VAL A 321 10.21 6.74 5.21
CA VAL A 321 10.23 6.41 3.77
C VAL A 321 9.52 5.08 3.46
N SER A 322 9.67 4.06 4.30
CA SER A 322 9.04 2.74 4.10
C SER A 322 7.52 2.84 4.06
N ARG A 323 6.94 3.74 4.86
CA ARG A 323 5.49 4.00 4.91
C ARG A 323 4.94 4.64 3.65
N TRP A 324 5.77 5.30 2.83
CA TRP A 324 5.33 5.79 1.51
C TRP A 324 4.85 4.67 0.60
N PHE A 325 5.31 3.43 0.85
CA PHE A 325 4.93 2.25 0.09
C PHE A 325 3.74 1.50 0.70
N ASN A 326 3.20 1.94 1.84
CA ASN A 326 2.13 1.25 2.57
C ASN A 326 2.48 -0.22 2.85
N ASN A 327 3.74 -0.49 3.21
CA ASN A 327 4.27 -1.84 3.40
C ASN A 327 5.06 -1.93 4.71
N ASP A 328 4.40 -2.42 5.76
CA ASP A 328 4.98 -2.54 7.10
C ASP A 328 6.03 -3.66 7.19
N GLU A 329 6.08 -4.59 6.22
CA GLU A 329 7.15 -5.60 6.13
C GLU A 329 8.53 -4.94 5.92
N LEU A 330 8.56 -3.71 5.39
CA LEU A 330 9.78 -2.91 5.28
C LEU A 330 10.24 -2.32 6.61
N VAL A 331 9.34 -2.11 7.58
CA VAL A 331 9.68 -1.50 8.87
C VAL A 331 10.60 -2.43 9.67
N THR A 332 10.30 -3.73 9.72
CA THR A 332 11.15 -4.74 10.38
C THR A 332 12.54 -4.83 9.75
N LEU A 333 12.61 -4.64 8.44
CA LEU A 333 13.86 -4.58 7.68
C LEU A 333 14.63 -3.29 7.94
N TRP A 334 13.91 -2.19 8.16
CA TRP A 334 14.48 -0.93 8.60
C TRP A 334 15.07 -1.04 10.00
N ASP A 335 14.39 -1.65 10.98
CA ASP A 335 14.92 -1.77 12.34
C ASP A 335 16.34 -2.37 12.37
N ARG A 336 16.61 -3.33 11.47
CA ARG A 336 17.96 -3.91 11.30
C ARG A 336 18.97 -2.96 10.65
N MET A 337 18.54 -2.16 9.67
CA MET A 337 19.40 -1.15 9.05
C MET A 337 19.64 0.05 9.97
N GLU A 338 18.65 0.45 10.76
CA GLU A 338 18.69 1.57 11.68
C GLU A 338 19.81 1.38 12.71
N THR A 339 19.95 0.18 13.28
CA THR A 339 21.10 -0.13 14.16
C THR A 339 22.43 0.07 13.44
N THR A 340 22.58 -0.48 12.23
CA THR A 340 23.83 -0.33 11.46
C THR A 340 24.12 1.14 11.13
N PHE A 341 23.08 1.91 10.82
CA PHE A 341 23.20 3.34 10.54
C PHE A 341 23.56 4.14 11.77
N ASN A 342 22.92 3.87 12.91
CA ASN A 342 23.24 4.52 14.17
C ASN A 342 24.67 4.20 14.59
N ASP A 343 25.13 2.95 14.45
CA ASP A 343 26.52 2.57 14.72
C ASP A 343 27.50 3.35 13.82
N ILE A 344 27.20 3.48 12.52
CA ILE A 344 28.01 4.28 11.58
C ILE A 344 28.01 5.74 11.98
N ILE A 345 26.87 6.29 12.37
CA ILE A 345 26.75 7.71 12.75
C ILE A 345 27.48 7.98 14.07
N ASP A 346 27.34 7.11 15.06
CA ASP A 346 28.04 7.20 16.33
C ASP A 346 29.55 7.12 16.12
N GLU A 347 30.05 6.22 15.26
CA GLU A 347 31.48 6.10 14.93
C GLU A 347 32.05 7.38 14.29
N VAL A 348 31.24 8.13 13.53
CA VAL A 348 31.71 9.35 12.80
C VAL A 348 31.42 10.65 13.54
N THR A 349 30.60 10.63 14.59
CA THR A 349 30.22 11.80 15.39
C THR A 349 30.78 11.80 16.82
N LEU A 350 31.32 10.67 17.29
CA LEU A 350 32.16 10.58 18.49
C LEU A 350 33.63 10.84 18.16
#